data_AF-A0A6A3A4X8-F1
#
_entry.id   AF-A0A6A3A4X8-F1
#
_cell.length_a   1.000
_cell.length_b   1.000
_cell.length_c   1.000
_cell.angle_alpha   90.00
_cell.angle_beta   90.00
_cell.angle_gamma   90.00
#
_symmetry.space_group_name_H-M   'P 1'
#
loop_
_entity.id
_entity.type
_entity.pdbx_description
1 polymer ?
#
loop_
_entity_poly.entity_id
_entity_poly.type
_entity_poly.pdbx_seq_one_letter_code
_entity_poly.pdbx_strand_id
1 'polypeptide(L)'
;MVDGTFWRVVNTTEDYQKGKPSSYEAVFEARGTTMSVCVAPNTYSESDPFISSLEMLILGDSLYNTTHFDSNALSLVARHSFGHNGSIIRYPDDRFDRYWEPYEGNVYVIASNNTPPVSGFWNIPPSKVFEGALSTDQLEALELSWPPSSLANSTYYIALYFAYNSDSIPSSSRLLDIHINDVMYCSNLGVTSAGAAVFATRWQLAGPTKITLSPVANSNISPLINAGEIFNVLPLGGRTHTRDVRALENFKKRLQNPPLDWNGDPCLPLDYAWTGITCSEGERIRVITLNLTSMGLLGSLSSSIANLTALSGIWLGNNSLSGVIPDLSSLKLLEILRLEDNQFNGDIPSSLGDIGRLRELFLQNNNLTGRIPDSLFGKPGLDLRTFGNRFLSPAPS
;
A
#
# COMPACT_ATOMS: atom_id res chain seq x y z
N MET A 1 -0.35 2.01 5.69
CA MET A 1 0.11 0.96 4.75
C MET A 1 -1.01 -0.04 4.57
N VAL A 2 -1.16 -0.61 3.37
CA VAL A 2 -2.24 -1.56 3.04
C VAL A 2 -1.64 -2.77 2.32
N ASP A 3 -1.77 -3.96 2.90
CA ASP A 3 -1.20 -5.22 2.39
C ASP A 3 0.26 -5.09 1.92
N GLY A 4 1.10 -4.49 2.78
CA GLY A 4 2.52 -4.26 2.51
C GLY A 4 2.81 -3.09 1.55
N THR A 5 1.79 -2.49 0.92
CA THR A 5 2.00 -1.30 0.10
C THR A 5 2.04 -0.05 0.96
N PHE A 6 3.11 0.73 0.82
CA PHE A 6 3.17 2.07 1.38
C PHE A 6 2.19 2.98 0.65
N TRP A 7 1.15 3.41 1.36
CA TRP A 7 0.08 4.20 0.80
C TRP A 7 0.39 5.70 0.89
N ARG A 8 0.53 6.24 2.11
CA ARG A 8 0.68 7.68 2.33
C ARG A 8 1.20 7.98 3.74
N VAL A 9 1.91 9.12 3.86
CA VAL A 9 2.18 9.78 5.14
C VAL A 9 0.95 10.58 5.58
N VAL A 10 0.44 10.31 6.78
CA VAL A 10 -0.65 11.08 7.38
C VAL A 10 -0.10 12.41 7.88
N ASN A 11 -0.73 13.51 7.48
CA ASN A 11 -0.43 14.85 7.96
C ASN A 11 -1.74 15.57 8.31
N THR A 12 -1.97 15.74 9.60
CA THR A 12 -3.19 16.33 10.15
C THR A 12 -2.99 17.79 10.59
N THR A 13 -1.82 18.38 10.33
CA THR A 13 -1.43 19.68 10.91
C THR A 13 -2.39 20.80 10.52
N GLU A 14 -2.72 20.90 9.23
CA GLU A 14 -3.59 21.95 8.71
C GLU A 14 -5.04 21.79 9.16
N ASP A 15 -5.56 20.56 9.09
CA ASP A 15 -6.93 20.27 9.54
C ASP A 15 -7.09 20.50 11.03
N TYR A 16 -6.10 20.09 11.84
CA TYR A 16 -6.08 20.35 13.27
C TYR A 16 -6.13 21.84 13.60
N GLN A 17 -5.33 22.66 12.91
CA GLN A 17 -5.36 24.13 13.07
C GLN A 17 -6.72 24.74 12.71
N LYS A 18 -7.43 24.14 11.76
CA LYS A 18 -8.78 24.55 11.33
C LYS A 18 -9.90 23.93 12.16
N GLY A 19 -9.59 23.11 13.16
CA GLY A 19 -10.59 22.35 13.93
C GLY A 19 -11.39 21.35 13.09
N LYS A 20 -10.81 20.87 11.99
CA LYS A 20 -11.42 19.93 11.04
C LYS A 20 -10.83 18.52 11.23
N PRO A 21 -11.59 17.45 10.93
CA PRO A 21 -11.04 16.11 10.85
C PRO A 21 -10.26 15.92 9.55
N SER A 22 -9.18 15.13 9.60
CA SER A 22 -8.49 14.65 8.39
C SER A 22 -9.13 13.36 7.89
N SER A 23 -9.31 13.24 6.58
CA SER A 23 -9.80 12.02 5.93
C SER A 23 -8.89 11.62 4.78
N TYR A 24 -8.72 10.31 4.59
CA TYR A 24 -7.89 9.74 3.54
C TYR A 24 -8.62 8.57 2.91
N GLU A 25 -8.62 8.52 1.58
CA GLU A 25 -9.31 7.48 0.81
C GLU A 25 -8.33 6.81 -0.16
N ALA A 26 -8.45 5.50 -0.29
CA ALA A 26 -7.76 4.75 -1.32
C ALA A 26 -8.59 3.54 -1.79
N VAL A 27 -8.32 3.13 -3.02
CA VAL A 27 -8.94 1.99 -3.67
C VAL A 27 -7.86 0.95 -3.95
N PHE A 28 -8.07 -0.25 -3.42
CA PHE A 28 -7.18 -1.40 -3.52
C PHE A 28 -8.00 -2.64 -3.90
N GLU A 29 -7.39 -3.56 -4.66
CA GLU A 29 -7.95 -4.89 -4.86
C GLU A 29 -7.69 -5.76 -3.63
N ALA A 30 -8.75 -6.38 -3.10
CA ALA A 30 -8.64 -7.40 -2.07
C ALA A 30 -8.19 -8.73 -2.71
N ARG A 31 -6.93 -9.13 -2.49
CA ARG A 31 -6.33 -10.34 -3.11
C ARG A 31 -6.46 -11.61 -2.29
N GLY A 32 -6.96 -11.50 -1.07
CA GLY A 32 -7.08 -12.59 -0.13
C GLY A 32 -8.37 -12.50 0.65
N THR A 33 -8.54 -13.42 1.58
CA THR A 33 -9.69 -13.43 2.51
C THR A 33 -9.55 -12.39 3.63
N THR A 34 -8.40 -11.73 3.71
CA THR A 34 -8.08 -10.70 4.71
C THR A 34 -7.32 -9.58 4.04
N MET A 35 -7.60 -8.34 4.47
CA MET A 35 -6.84 -7.15 4.11
C MET A 35 -6.27 -6.55 5.39
N SER A 36 -4.99 -6.19 5.36
CA SER A 36 -4.27 -5.61 6.49
C SER A 36 -4.09 -4.12 6.30
N VAL A 37 -4.47 -3.35 7.32
CA VAL A 37 -4.23 -1.91 7.39
C VAL A 37 -3.32 -1.67 8.58
N CYS A 38 -2.14 -1.10 8.31
CA CYS A 38 -1.14 -0.82 9.33
C CYS A 38 -0.87 0.69 9.40
N VAL A 39 -0.85 1.21 10.63
CA VAL A 39 -0.39 2.56 10.95
C VAL A 39 0.88 2.42 11.75
N ALA A 40 1.95 3.01 11.25
CA ALA A 40 3.25 2.99 11.88
C ALA A 40 3.65 4.41 12.29
N PRO A 41 4.38 4.56 13.41
CA PRO A 41 5.01 5.83 13.74
C PRO A 41 6.02 6.20 12.65
N ASN A 42 6.19 7.50 12.41
CA ASN A 42 7.31 7.98 11.61
C ASN A 42 8.46 8.38 12.57
N THR A 43 9.65 8.62 12.01
CA THR A 43 10.86 8.91 12.81
C THR A 43 10.90 10.33 13.39
N TYR A 44 9.95 11.19 13.05
CA TYR A 44 9.95 12.61 13.40
C TYR A 44 8.70 13.06 14.19
N SER A 45 7.75 12.16 14.43
CA SER A 45 6.56 12.41 15.27
C SER A 45 6.84 11.98 16.71
N GLU A 46 6.57 12.86 17.66
CA GLU A 46 6.71 12.56 19.09
C GLU A 46 5.52 11.76 19.66
N SER A 47 4.45 11.62 18.90
CA SER A 47 3.20 10.96 19.33
C SER A 47 2.99 9.64 18.60
N ASP A 48 2.34 8.71 19.30
CA ASP A 48 1.94 7.42 18.72
C ASP A 48 0.88 7.62 17.62
N PRO A 49 0.91 6.80 16.56
CA PRO A 49 -0.10 6.82 15.52
C PRO A 49 -1.47 6.40 16.08
N PHE A 50 -2.54 7.04 15.60
CA PHE A 50 -3.91 6.65 15.93
C PHE A 50 -4.83 6.75 14.70
N ILE A 51 -5.93 6.00 14.75
CA ILE A 51 -7.07 6.10 13.81
C ILE A 51 -8.34 6.22 14.64
N SER A 52 -9.18 7.21 14.32
CA SER A 52 -10.49 7.37 14.95
C SER A 52 -11.55 6.44 14.37
N SER A 53 -11.51 6.20 13.05
CA SER A 53 -12.45 5.32 12.34
C SER A 53 -11.81 4.71 11.10
N LEU A 54 -12.15 3.45 10.80
CA LEU A 54 -11.77 2.76 9.56
C LEU A 54 -13.04 2.26 8.88
N GLU A 55 -13.24 2.66 7.63
CA GLU A 55 -14.36 2.23 6.81
C GLU A 55 -13.84 1.43 5.61
N MET A 56 -14.51 0.32 5.29
CA MET A 56 -14.21 -0.50 4.13
C MET A 56 -15.49 -0.67 3.31
N LEU A 57 -15.48 -0.13 2.09
CA LEU A 57 -16.58 -0.24 1.15
C LEU A 57 -16.18 -1.17 0.01
N ILE A 58 -17.01 -2.18 -0.24
CA ILE A 58 -16.82 -3.08 -1.38
C ILE A 58 -17.33 -2.36 -2.62
N LEU A 59 -16.43 -2.09 -3.55
CA LEU A 59 -16.75 -1.51 -4.85
C LEU A 59 -16.91 -2.65 -5.86
N GLY A 60 -17.91 -2.54 -6.73
CA GLY A 60 -18.07 -3.51 -7.82
C GLY A 60 -17.03 -3.28 -8.91
N ASP A 61 -16.67 -4.35 -9.63
CA ASP A 61 -15.60 -4.38 -10.65
C ASP A 61 -15.78 -3.37 -11.80
N SER A 62 -16.96 -2.78 -11.95
CA SER A 62 -17.21 -1.72 -12.92
C SER A 62 -16.64 -0.35 -12.51
N LEU A 63 -16.49 -0.09 -11.21
CA LEU A 63 -16.06 1.20 -10.68
C LEU A 63 -14.52 1.28 -10.70
N TYR A 64 -13.96 2.23 -11.44
CA TYR A 64 -12.50 2.36 -11.66
C TYR A 64 -11.87 1.21 -12.44
N ASN A 65 -12.68 0.50 -13.24
CA ASN A 65 -12.26 -0.63 -14.07
C ASN A 65 -11.19 -0.31 -15.13
N THR A 66 -10.93 0.97 -15.39
CA THR A 66 -9.83 1.45 -16.24
C THR A 66 -8.46 1.35 -15.57
N THR A 67 -8.41 0.99 -14.28
CA THR A 67 -7.18 0.82 -13.49
C THR A 67 -6.84 -0.66 -13.35
N HIS A 68 -5.58 -1.00 -13.61
CA HIS A 68 -5.03 -2.34 -13.38
C HIS A 68 -4.72 -2.52 -11.89
N PHE A 69 -5.72 -2.95 -11.10
CA PHE A 69 -5.57 -3.12 -9.65
C PHE A 69 -4.70 -4.34 -9.25
N ASP A 70 -4.35 -5.19 -10.21
CA ASP A 70 -3.35 -6.24 -10.08
C ASP A 70 -1.91 -5.70 -9.98
N SER A 71 -1.68 -4.43 -10.32
CA SER A 71 -0.37 -3.78 -10.24
C SER A 71 -0.40 -2.39 -9.57
N ASN A 72 -1.57 -1.77 -9.47
CA ASN A 72 -1.70 -0.41 -8.94
C ASN A 72 -2.83 -0.30 -7.91
N ALA A 73 -2.75 0.72 -7.07
CA ALA A 73 -3.84 1.22 -6.25
C ALA A 73 -4.11 2.69 -6.60
N LEU A 74 -5.27 3.21 -6.21
CA LEU A 74 -5.58 4.63 -6.32
C LEU A 74 -5.58 5.24 -4.92
N SER A 75 -4.83 6.31 -4.71
CA SER A 75 -4.92 7.13 -3.50
C SER A 75 -5.57 8.46 -3.84
N LEU A 76 -6.69 8.76 -3.21
CA LEU A 76 -7.40 10.00 -3.48
C LEU A 76 -6.52 11.20 -3.09
N VAL A 77 -6.42 12.15 -4.01
CA VAL A 77 -5.79 13.44 -3.78
C VAL A 77 -6.86 14.49 -3.53
N ALA A 78 -7.86 14.57 -4.40
CA ALA A 78 -8.98 15.49 -4.25
C ALA A 78 -10.20 15.00 -5.04
N ARG A 79 -11.41 15.25 -4.51
CA ARG A 79 -12.67 15.03 -5.22
C ARG A 79 -13.60 16.19 -4.92
N HIS A 80 -13.95 16.95 -5.95
CA HIS A 80 -14.67 18.20 -5.80
C HIS A 80 -15.91 18.29 -6.67
N SER A 81 -16.95 18.91 -6.10
CA SER A 81 -18.11 19.43 -6.83
C SER A 81 -17.87 20.92 -7.09
N PHE A 82 -17.74 21.28 -8.35
CA PHE A 82 -17.51 22.65 -8.81
C PHE A 82 -18.86 23.40 -8.92
N GLY A 83 -18.95 24.58 -8.31
CA GLY A 83 -20.19 25.38 -8.31
C GLY A 83 -21.25 24.91 -7.32
N HIS A 84 -20.94 23.94 -6.45
CA HIS A 84 -21.77 23.56 -5.31
C HIS A 84 -21.40 24.40 -4.09
N ASN A 85 -22.40 24.89 -3.34
CA ASN A 85 -22.20 25.72 -2.14
C ASN A 85 -22.78 25.11 -0.86
N GLY A 86 -23.26 23.86 -0.92
CA GLY A 86 -23.81 23.13 0.22
C GLY A 86 -22.75 22.37 1.01
N SER A 87 -23.21 21.47 1.89
CA SER A 87 -22.34 20.51 2.56
C SER A 87 -21.72 19.51 1.57
N ILE A 88 -20.67 18.80 2.00
CA ILE A 88 -20.08 17.68 1.26
C ILE A 88 -21.19 16.75 0.74
N ILE A 89 -21.16 16.45 -0.55
CA ILE A 89 -22.08 15.49 -1.17
C ILE A 89 -21.51 14.09 -0.91
N ARG A 90 -22.32 13.22 -0.32
CA ARG A 90 -21.99 11.83 0.04
C ARG A 90 -23.28 11.01 0.16
N TYR A 91 -23.31 9.88 0.84
CA TYR A 91 -24.55 9.13 1.08
C TYR A 91 -25.65 10.02 1.70
N PRO A 92 -26.92 9.95 1.23
CA PRO A 92 -27.48 9.02 0.24
C PRO A 92 -27.35 9.45 -1.23
N ASP A 93 -26.85 10.66 -1.52
CA ASP A 93 -26.73 11.18 -2.88
C ASP A 93 -25.68 10.40 -3.69
N ASP A 94 -24.57 10.01 -3.04
CA ASP A 94 -23.59 9.07 -3.57
C ASP A 94 -23.75 7.69 -2.91
N ARG A 95 -24.15 6.70 -3.69
CA ARG A 95 -24.35 5.31 -3.22
C ARG A 95 -23.07 4.62 -2.73
N PHE A 96 -21.91 5.17 -3.08
CA PHE A 96 -20.60 4.66 -2.66
C PHE A 96 -20.00 5.50 -1.52
N ASP A 97 -20.78 6.43 -0.96
CA ASP A 97 -20.41 7.34 0.13
C ASP A 97 -19.07 8.07 -0.08
N ARG A 98 -18.72 8.34 -1.34
CA ARG A 98 -17.55 9.16 -1.70
C ARG A 98 -17.79 10.60 -1.27
N TYR A 99 -16.75 11.25 -0.76
CA TYR A 99 -16.84 12.63 -0.29
C TYR A 99 -16.54 13.55 -1.48
N TRP A 100 -17.56 14.25 -1.97
CA TRP A 100 -17.40 15.30 -2.98
C TRP A 100 -17.44 16.66 -2.28
N GLU A 101 -16.27 17.26 -2.14
CA GLU A 101 -16.10 18.52 -1.42
C GLU A 101 -16.50 19.71 -2.31
N PRO A 102 -17.20 20.72 -1.78
CA PRO A 102 -17.38 21.99 -2.48
C PRO A 102 -16.01 22.60 -2.81
N TYR A 103 -15.80 23.03 -4.05
CA TYR A 103 -14.61 23.80 -4.40
C TYR A 103 -14.83 25.29 -4.13
N GLU A 104 -14.04 25.85 -3.22
CA GLU A 104 -14.04 27.28 -2.94
C GLU A 104 -13.17 28.03 -3.97
N GLY A 105 -13.82 28.69 -4.93
CA GLY A 105 -13.16 29.54 -5.93
C GLY A 105 -14.00 30.78 -6.22
N ASN A 106 -13.35 31.93 -6.38
CA ASN A 106 -14.02 33.17 -6.77
C ASN A 106 -14.27 33.19 -8.30
N VAL A 107 -15.13 32.28 -8.76
CA VAL A 107 -15.43 32.04 -10.17
C VAL A 107 -16.94 32.11 -10.36
N TYR A 108 -17.39 32.51 -11.56
CA TYR A 108 -18.81 32.56 -11.89
C TYR A 108 -19.45 31.16 -11.83
N VAL A 109 -20.60 31.06 -11.14
CA VAL A 109 -21.32 29.80 -10.92
C VAL A 109 -22.61 29.80 -11.72
N ILE A 110 -22.85 28.70 -12.43
CA ILE A 110 -24.10 28.43 -13.13
C ILE A 110 -24.85 27.35 -12.36
N ALA A 111 -26.08 27.67 -11.92
CA ALA A 111 -26.99 26.68 -11.37
C ALA A 111 -27.69 25.89 -12.47
N SER A 112 -27.95 24.61 -12.21
CA SER A 112 -28.66 23.70 -13.10
C SER A 112 -29.88 23.11 -12.40
N ASN A 113 -31.02 23.10 -13.10
CA ASN A 113 -32.26 22.50 -12.61
C ASN A 113 -32.50 21.08 -13.17
N ASN A 114 -31.73 20.68 -14.20
CA ASN A 114 -31.80 19.35 -14.79
C ASN A 114 -30.42 18.69 -14.72
N THR A 115 -30.36 17.45 -14.25
CA THR A 115 -29.13 16.68 -14.13
C THR A 115 -29.15 15.51 -15.11
N PRO A 116 -28.01 15.16 -15.72
CA PRO A 116 -27.93 14.02 -16.64
C PRO A 116 -28.19 12.70 -15.91
N PRO A 117 -28.69 11.66 -16.60
CA PRO A 117 -28.73 10.32 -16.04
C PRO A 117 -27.30 9.81 -15.81
N VAL A 118 -26.95 9.56 -14.55
CA VAL A 118 -25.58 9.21 -14.16
C VAL A 118 -25.17 7.78 -14.48
N SER A 119 -26.12 6.93 -14.89
CA SER A 119 -25.87 5.52 -15.24
C SER A 119 -24.99 5.35 -16.49
N GLY A 120 -24.86 6.38 -17.32
CA GLY A 120 -23.98 6.38 -18.49
C GLY A 120 -22.50 6.64 -18.17
N PHE A 121 -22.20 7.12 -16.96
CA PHE A 121 -20.84 7.38 -16.52
C PHE A 121 -20.23 6.10 -15.94
N TRP A 122 -19.02 5.76 -16.36
CA TRP A 122 -18.34 4.52 -15.97
C TRP A 122 -18.16 4.38 -14.45
N ASN A 123 -18.06 5.50 -13.72
CA ASN A 123 -17.94 5.53 -12.27
C ASN A 123 -19.13 6.10 -11.52
N ILE A 124 -20.23 6.40 -12.22
CA ILE A 124 -21.52 6.74 -11.64
C ILE A 124 -21.38 7.83 -10.55
N PRO A 125 -20.93 9.06 -10.89
CA PRO A 125 -20.92 10.18 -9.94
C PRO A 125 -22.36 10.51 -9.50
N PRO A 126 -22.56 11.11 -8.32
CA PRO A 126 -23.90 11.45 -7.85
C PRO A 126 -24.50 12.56 -8.73
N SER A 127 -25.81 12.50 -9.05
CA SER A 127 -26.45 13.50 -9.92
C SER A 127 -26.31 14.93 -9.40
N LYS A 128 -26.22 15.06 -8.07
CA LYS A 128 -26.09 16.32 -7.35
C LYS A 128 -24.85 17.14 -7.74
N VAL A 129 -23.77 16.50 -8.19
CA VAL A 129 -22.59 17.27 -8.66
C VAL A 129 -22.84 18.05 -9.95
N PHE A 130 -23.93 17.75 -10.66
CA PHE A 130 -24.32 18.45 -11.89
C PHE A 130 -25.36 19.56 -11.64
N GLU A 131 -25.76 19.81 -10.40
CA GLU A 131 -26.67 20.92 -10.02
C GLU A 131 -25.97 22.28 -10.08
N GLY A 132 -24.63 22.30 -10.11
CA GLY A 132 -23.81 23.49 -10.26
C GLY A 132 -22.68 23.27 -11.26
N ALA A 133 -22.16 24.36 -11.81
CA ALA A 133 -20.94 24.36 -12.62
C ALA A 133 -20.18 25.67 -12.42
N LEU A 134 -18.85 25.60 -12.47
CA LEU A 134 -18.01 26.79 -12.65
C LEU A 134 -17.94 27.15 -14.13
N SER A 135 -17.97 28.44 -14.44
CA SER A 135 -17.91 28.99 -15.79
C SER A 135 -17.34 30.42 -15.75
N THR A 136 -17.38 31.11 -16.89
CA THR A 136 -16.99 32.51 -17.05
C THR A 136 -18.22 33.32 -17.45
N ASP A 137 -18.28 34.59 -17.02
CA ASP A 137 -19.36 35.51 -17.36
C ASP A 137 -19.30 35.95 -18.84
N GLN A 138 -18.09 35.98 -19.41
CA GLN A 138 -17.81 36.26 -20.81
C GLN A 138 -17.27 35.03 -21.54
N LEU A 139 -17.25 35.06 -22.88
CA LEU A 139 -16.70 33.98 -23.70
C LEU A 139 -15.16 34.01 -23.67
N GLU A 140 -14.61 33.53 -22.57
CA GLU A 140 -13.17 33.45 -22.33
C GLU A 140 -12.77 32.11 -21.69
N ALA A 141 -11.46 31.87 -21.58
CA ALA A 141 -10.94 30.66 -20.99
C ALA A 141 -11.18 30.64 -19.47
N LEU A 142 -11.67 29.52 -18.95
CA LEU A 142 -11.76 29.29 -17.51
C LEU A 142 -10.45 28.68 -17.01
N GLU A 143 -9.78 29.34 -16.07
CA GLU A 143 -8.58 28.82 -15.41
C GLU A 143 -8.87 28.44 -13.96
N LEU A 144 -8.42 27.24 -13.56
CA LEU A 144 -8.59 26.70 -12.22
C LEU A 144 -7.27 26.15 -11.69
N SER A 145 -6.89 26.55 -10.48
CA SER A 145 -5.82 25.89 -9.73
C SER A 145 -6.41 24.70 -8.98
N TRP A 146 -6.31 23.50 -9.57
CA TRP A 146 -6.88 22.28 -9.01
C TRP A 146 -6.01 21.05 -9.31
N PRO A 147 -5.72 20.20 -8.30
CA PRO A 147 -6.20 20.29 -6.91
C PRO A 147 -5.57 21.45 -6.11
N PRO A 148 -6.16 21.86 -4.96
CA PRO A 148 -5.67 23.01 -4.19
C PRO A 148 -4.25 22.84 -3.65
N SER A 149 -3.84 21.61 -3.35
CA SER A 149 -2.50 21.28 -2.86
C SER A 149 -1.54 20.94 -4.00
N SER A 150 -0.27 21.36 -3.87
CA SER A 150 0.80 20.94 -4.78
C SER A 150 0.97 19.43 -4.81
N LEU A 151 1.18 18.89 -6.01
CA LEU A 151 1.34 17.46 -6.26
C LEU A 151 2.79 17.00 -6.13
N ALA A 152 2.99 15.79 -5.62
CA ALA A 152 4.29 15.12 -5.74
C ALA A 152 4.55 14.76 -7.20
N ASN A 153 5.82 14.62 -7.60
CA ASN A 153 6.15 14.12 -8.93
C ASN A 153 5.75 12.65 -9.07
N SER A 154 4.63 12.39 -9.74
CA SER A 154 4.03 11.05 -9.85
C SER A 154 3.11 10.95 -11.07
N THR A 155 2.51 9.77 -11.23
CA THR A 155 1.44 9.50 -12.20
C THR A 155 0.08 9.62 -11.53
N TYR A 156 -0.84 10.33 -12.16
CA TYR A 156 -2.17 10.62 -11.64
C TYR A 156 -3.26 10.08 -12.54
N TYR A 157 -4.33 9.60 -11.92
CA TYR A 157 -5.61 9.36 -12.53
C TYR A 157 -6.42 10.65 -12.39
N ILE A 158 -6.96 11.19 -13.47
CA ILE A 158 -7.72 12.45 -13.45
C ILE A 158 -9.03 12.20 -14.20
N ALA A 159 -10.17 12.53 -13.61
CA ALA A 159 -11.45 12.56 -14.30
C ALA A 159 -12.14 13.91 -14.09
N LEU A 160 -12.69 14.47 -15.16
CA LEU A 160 -13.41 15.74 -15.16
C LEU A 160 -14.82 15.54 -15.74
N TYR A 161 -15.81 16.16 -15.11
CA TYR A 161 -17.22 15.95 -15.37
C TYR A 161 -17.89 17.22 -15.88
N PHE A 162 -18.68 17.05 -16.94
CA PHE A 162 -19.32 18.13 -17.67
C PHE A 162 -20.78 17.78 -17.96
N ALA A 163 -21.68 18.71 -17.76
CA ALA A 163 -23.07 18.63 -18.21
C ALA A 163 -23.62 20.05 -18.35
N TYR A 164 -24.50 20.23 -19.32
CA TYR A 164 -25.13 21.52 -19.56
C TYR A 164 -26.65 21.43 -19.65
N ASN A 165 -27.32 22.42 -19.08
CA ASN A 165 -28.78 22.47 -18.93
C ASN A 165 -29.48 23.10 -20.14
N SER A 166 -29.42 22.47 -21.32
CA SER A 166 -30.41 22.74 -22.37
C SER A 166 -30.35 21.70 -23.49
N ASP A 167 -31.41 20.89 -23.63
CA ASP A 167 -31.61 20.03 -24.80
C ASP A 167 -31.84 20.83 -26.10
N SER A 168 -32.13 22.13 -25.97
CA SER A 168 -32.42 23.03 -27.10
C SER A 168 -31.17 23.63 -27.75
N ILE A 169 -30.01 23.46 -27.13
CA ILE A 169 -28.74 24.00 -27.60
C ILE A 169 -27.93 22.88 -28.28
N PRO A 170 -27.57 23.02 -29.57
CA PRO A 170 -26.75 22.04 -30.27
C PRO A 170 -25.44 21.74 -29.54
N SER A 171 -24.95 20.49 -29.62
CA SER A 171 -23.66 20.10 -29.04
C SER A 171 -22.47 20.91 -29.57
N SER A 172 -22.58 21.45 -30.78
CA SER A 172 -21.60 22.35 -31.39
C SER A 172 -21.55 23.74 -30.77
N SER A 173 -22.51 24.11 -29.92
CA SER A 173 -22.58 25.46 -29.33
C SER A 173 -21.66 25.64 -28.13
N ARG A 174 -21.26 24.55 -27.46
CA ARG A 174 -20.28 24.55 -26.35
C ARG A 174 -19.18 23.53 -26.63
N LEU A 175 -18.19 23.96 -27.42
CA LEU A 175 -16.99 23.20 -27.74
C LEU A 175 -15.81 23.80 -26.96
N LEU A 176 -15.06 22.96 -26.25
CA LEU A 176 -13.92 23.40 -25.47
C LEU A 176 -12.71 22.47 -25.60
N ASP A 177 -11.53 23.07 -25.49
CA ASP A 177 -10.26 22.37 -25.31
C ASP A 177 -9.87 22.42 -23.83
N ILE A 178 -9.41 21.30 -23.30
CA ILE A 178 -8.95 21.16 -21.92
C ILE A 178 -7.44 21.03 -21.93
N HIS A 179 -6.77 21.88 -21.17
CA HIS A 179 -5.34 21.80 -20.93
C HIS A 179 -5.07 21.59 -19.44
N ILE A 180 -4.10 20.75 -19.12
CA ILE A 180 -3.56 20.59 -17.76
C ILE A 180 -2.08 20.98 -17.82
N ASN A 181 -1.69 22.02 -17.08
CA ASN A 181 -0.36 22.63 -17.14
C ASN A 181 0.07 22.95 -18.59
N ASP A 182 -0.83 23.58 -19.34
CA ASP A 182 -0.66 23.97 -20.75
C ASP A 182 -0.47 22.79 -21.72
N VAL A 183 -0.60 21.54 -21.26
CA VAL A 183 -0.60 20.33 -22.10
C VAL A 183 -2.03 19.94 -22.45
N MET A 184 -2.30 19.73 -23.74
CA MET A 184 -3.60 19.30 -24.25
C MET A 184 -4.04 17.98 -23.61
N TYR A 185 -5.14 18.02 -22.86
CA TYR A 185 -5.73 16.88 -22.16
C TYR A 185 -6.91 16.28 -22.95
N CYS A 186 -7.77 17.13 -23.50
CA CYS A 186 -8.87 16.72 -24.36
C CYS A 186 -9.17 17.86 -25.33
N SER A 187 -9.25 17.54 -26.63
CA SER A 187 -9.57 18.54 -27.65
C SER A 187 -11.01 18.41 -28.14
N ASN A 188 -11.60 19.56 -28.45
CA ASN A 188 -12.90 19.70 -29.11
C ASN A 188 -14.04 18.94 -28.39
N LEU A 189 -14.08 19.00 -27.06
CA LEU A 189 -15.11 18.38 -26.26
C LEU A 189 -16.45 19.13 -26.41
N GLY A 190 -17.46 18.44 -26.93
CA GLY A 190 -18.83 18.93 -26.97
C GLY A 190 -19.60 18.61 -25.70
N VAL A 191 -20.01 19.64 -24.96
CA VAL A 191 -20.76 19.49 -23.71
C VAL A 191 -22.25 19.60 -23.98
N THR A 192 -23.01 18.58 -23.56
CA THR A 192 -24.46 18.48 -23.75
C THR A 192 -25.19 18.19 -22.43
N SER A 193 -26.51 18.15 -22.47
CA SER A 193 -27.38 17.72 -21.37
C SER A 193 -27.30 16.24 -21.01
N ALA A 194 -26.81 15.39 -21.93
CA ALA A 194 -26.52 13.99 -21.62
C ALA A 194 -25.29 13.85 -20.69
N GLY A 195 -24.48 14.91 -20.61
CA GLY A 195 -23.24 14.94 -19.85
C GLY A 195 -22.08 14.23 -20.57
N ALA A 196 -20.87 14.49 -20.08
CA ALA A 196 -19.63 13.89 -20.54
C ALA A 196 -18.66 13.77 -19.37
N ALA A 197 -17.88 12.68 -19.38
CA ALA A 197 -16.70 12.56 -18.54
C ALA A 197 -15.48 12.31 -19.43
N VAL A 198 -14.42 13.04 -19.17
CA VAL A 198 -13.10 12.80 -19.77
C VAL A 198 -12.16 12.40 -18.66
N PHE A 199 -11.33 11.40 -18.93
CA PHE A 199 -10.41 10.88 -17.93
C PHE A 199 -9.08 10.46 -18.56
N ALA A 200 -8.04 10.50 -17.75
CA ALA A 200 -6.74 9.93 -18.06
C ALA A 200 -6.35 9.02 -16.90
N THR A 201 -5.95 7.80 -17.22
CA THR A 201 -5.54 6.80 -16.22
C THR A 201 -4.09 6.98 -15.78
N ARG A 202 -3.27 7.67 -16.58
CA ARG A 202 -1.85 7.91 -16.33
C ARG A 202 -1.41 9.27 -16.86
N TRP A 203 -1.47 10.29 -16.02
CA TRP A 203 -1.05 11.65 -16.34
C TRP A 203 0.08 12.11 -15.41
N GLN A 204 1.23 12.52 -15.94
CA GLN A 204 2.36 12.94 -15.12
C GLN A 204 2.18 14.38 -14.63
N LEU A 205 2.24 14.59 -13.32
CA LEU A 205 2.17 15.93 -12.71
C LEU A 205 3.19 16.07 -11.59
N ALA A 206 3.59 17.31 -11.33
CA ALA A 206 4.39 17.71 -10.20
C ALA A 206 4.10 19.18 -9.87
N GLY A 207 4.10 19.54 -8.59
CA GLY A 207 3.87 20.90 -8.14
C GLY A 207 2.42 21.37 -8.29
N PRO A 208 2.20 22.70 -8.32
CA PRO A 208 0.89 23.28 -8.58
C PRO A 208 0.33 22.83 -9.93
N THR A 209 -0.98 22.59 -9.99
CA THR A 209 -1.66 22.16 -11.22
C THR A 209 -2.69 23.19 -11.66
N LYS A 210 -2.60 23.62 -12.91
CA LYS A 210 -3.54 24.53 -13.57
C LYS A 210 -4.35 23.77 -14.61
N ILE A 211 -5.67 23.84 -14.51
CA ILE A 211 -6.61 23.38 -15.54
C ILE A 211 -7.11 24.62 -16.29
N THR A 212 -6.98 24.60 -17.61
CA THR A 212 -7.49 25.65 -18.50
C THR A 212 -8.53 25.05 -19.44
N LEU A 213 -9.74 25.59 -19.43
CA LEU A 213 -10.81 25.25 -20.37
C LEU A 213 -10.96 26.41 -21.35
N SER A 214 -10.63 26.19 -22.61
CA SER A 214 -10.64 27.23 -23.64
C SER A 214 -11.79 26.99 -24.62
N PRO A 215 -12.69 27.96 -24.86
CA PRO A 215 -13.68 27.83 -25.91
C PRO A 215 -13.01 27.73 -27.29
N VAL A 216 -13.43 26.77 -28.10
CA VAL A 216 -12.96 26.60 -29.48
C VAL A 216 -13.49 27.73 -30.36
N ALA A 217 -12.81 28.10 -31.44
CA ALA A 217 -13.11 29.27 -32.29
C ALA A 217 -14.57 29.39 -32.82
N ASN A 218 -15.34 28.30 -32.83
CA ASN A 218 -16.75 28.26 -33.26
C ASN A 218 -17.74 28.03 -32.11
N SER A 219 -17.26 28.01 -30.86
CA SER A 219 -18.11 27.92 -29.67
C SER A 219 -18.70 29.29 -29.36
N ASN A 220 -20.00 29.32 -29.09
CA ASN A 220 -20.72 30.57 -28.81
C ASN A 220 -21.05 30.70 -27.32
N ILE A 221 -20.63 29.73 -26.51
CA ILE A 221 -20.95 29.63 -25.10
C ILE A 221 -19.66 29.35 -24.34
N SER A 222 -19.51 30.03 -23.19
CA SER A 222 -18.39 29.88 -22.27
C SER A 222 -18.11 28.42 -21.91
N PRO A 223 -16.89 28.05 -21.52
CA PRO A 223 -16.62 26.72 -20.97
C PRO A 223 -17.33 26.55 -19.61
N LEU A 224 -17.55 25.30 -19.18
CA LEU A 224 -17.99 25.01 -17.81
C LEU A 224 -17.33 23.74 -17.29
N ILE A 225 -17.40 23.50 -15.99
CA ILE A 225 -17.05 22.23 -15.35
C ILE A 225 -17.90 22.00 -14.10
N ASN A 226 -18.37 20.77 -13.90
CA ASN A 226 -19.29 20.41 -12.80
C ASN A 226 -18.58 19.70 -11.64
N ALA A 227 -17.63 18.82 -11.95
CA ALA A 227 -16.89 18.11 -10.92
C ALA A 227 -15.53 17.62 -11.43
N GLY A 228 -14.69 17.18 -10.50
CA GLY A 228 -13.42 16.53 -10.81
C GLY A 228 -12.96 15.61 -9.70
N GLU A 229 -12.26 14.54 -10.05
CA GLU A 229 -11.52 13.72 -9.10
C GLU A 229 -10.12 13.41 -9.61
N ILE A 230 -9.17 13.41 -8.69
CA ILE A 230 -7.76 13.12 -8.97
C ILE A 230 -7.24 12.14 -7.92
N PHE A 231 -6.60 11.08 -8.40
CA PHE A 231 -5.90 10.10 -7.58
C PHE A 231 -4.43 10.04 -7.97
N ASN A 232 -3.57 9.83 -6.99
CA ASN A 232 -2.23 9.33 -7.24
C ASN A 232 -2.32 7.83 -7.59
N VAL A 233 -1.71 7.42 -8.69
CA VAL A 233 -1.62 6.01 -9.09
C VAL A 233 -0.42 5.40 -8.38
N LEU A 234 -0.70 4.56 -7.40
CA LEU A 234 0.31 3.95 -6.54
C LEU A 234 0.69 2.57 -7.06
N PRO A 235 1.96 2.34 -7.43
CA PRO A 235 2.40 0.99 -7.73
C PRO A 235 2.36 0.14 -6.46
N LEU A 236 1.84 -1.08 -6.57
CA LEU A 236 1.80 -2.01 -5.44
C LEU A 236 3.21 -2.57 -5.18
N GLY A 237 3.62 -2.63 -3.91
CA GLY A 237 4.99 -2.97 -3.49
C GLY A 237 5.41 -4.43 -3.71
N GLY A 238 4.66 -5.21 -4.48
CA GLY A 238 4.76 -6.67 -4.51
C GLY A 238 4.13 -7.30 -3.26
N ARG A 239 4.50 -8.55 -2.95
CA ARG A 239 4.11 -9.24 -1.71
C ARG A 239 5.18 -10.23 -1.28
N THR A 240 5.34 -10.44 0.01
CA THR A 240 6.12 -11.57 0.48
C THR A 240 5.47 -12.87 0.03
N HIS A 241 6.30 -13.82 -0.41
CA HIS A 241 5.85 -15.13 -0.80
C HIS A 241 5.01 -15.78 0.33
N THR A 242 3.77 -16.20 0.01
CA THR A 242 2.78 -16.68 1.00
C THR A 242 3.29 -17.79 1.92
N ARG A 243 4.10 -18.73 1.39
CA ARG A 243 4.77 -19.77 2.19
C ARG A 243 5.69 -19.18 3.27
N ASP A 244 6.42 -18.11 2.96
CA ASP A 244 7.34 -17.48 3.90
C ASP A 244 6.56 -16.73 4.97
N VAL A 245 5.51 -15.99 4.59
CA VAL A 245 4.56 -15.36 5.53
C VAL A 245 3.98 -16.38 6.50
N ARG A 246 3.46 -17.51 5.99
CA ARG A 246 2.89 -18.58 6.83
C ARG A 246 3.92 -19.20 7.76
N ALA A 247 5.15 -19.37 7.28
CA ALA A 247 6.23 -19.93 8.10
C ALA A 247 6.59 -19.01 9.27
N LEU A 248 6.73 -17.71 9.02
CA LEU A 248 6.99 -16.71 10.05
C LEU A 248 5.81 -16.53 11.01
N GLU A 249 4.57 -16.55 10.54
CA GLU A 249 3.38 -16.54 11.40
C GLU A 249 3.33 -17.76 12.33
N ASN A 250 3.68 -18.95 11.83
CA ASN A 250 3.79 -20.14 12.66
C ASN A 250 4.96 -20.07 13.64
N PHE A 251 6.05 -19.38 13.30
CA PHE A 251 7.15 -19.14 14.21
C PHE A 251 6.77 -18.14 15.31
N LYS A 252 6.17 -17.00 14.93
CA LYS A 252 5.60 -16.00 15.83
C LYS A 252 4.71 -16.63 16.89
N LYS A 253 3.81 -17.55 16.50
CA LYS A 253 2.92 -18.29 17.43
C LYS A 253 3.64 -19.17 18.45
N ARG A 254 4.92 -19.50 18.23
CA ARG A 254 5.75 -20.27 19.18
C ARG A 254 6.56 -19.39 20.12
N LEU A 255 6.61 -18.08 19.87
CA LEU A 255 7.26 -17.10 20.73
C LEU A 255 6.27 -16.62 21.79
N GLN A 256 6.75 -16.44 23.02
CA GLN A 256 5.94 -15.85 24.09
C GLN A 256 5.97 -14.31 24.05
N ASN A 257 7.05 -13.76 23.52
CA ASN A 257 7.31 -12.33 23.37
C ASN A 257 7.91 -12.02 21.98
N PRO A 258 7.16 -12.24 20.88
CA PRO A 258 7.62 -11.86 19.55
C PRO A 258 7.87 -10.33 19.46
N PRO A 259 8.75 -9.86 18.55
CA PRO A 259 8.92 -8.44 18.31
C PRO A 259 7.58 -7.74 17.99
N LEU A 260 7.40 -6.52 18.48
CA LEU A 260 6.10 -5.82 18.44
C LEU A 260 5.62 -5.54 17.01
N ASP A 261 6.55 -5.34 16.09
CA ASP A 261 6.32 -5.03 14.69
C ASP A 261 6.09 -6.27 13.81
N TRP A 262 6.10 -7.48 14.38
CA TRP A 262 5.81 -8.72 13.64
C TRP A 262 4.33 -8.86 13.30
N ASN A 263 3.76 -7.92 12.56
CA ASN A 263 2.37 -7.93 12.09
C ASN A 263 2.29 -7.44 10.62
N GLY A 264 1.39 -8.02 9.83
CA GLY A 264 1.24 -7.67 8.41
C GLY A 264 2.19 -8.44 7.50
N ASP A 265 2.63 -7.81 6.40
CA ASP A 265 3.61 -8.43 5.49
C ASP A 265 5.03 -8.30 6.11
N PRO A 266 5.81 -9.39 6.20
CA PRO A 266 7.10 -9.38 6.90
C PRO A 266 8.22 -8.64 6.17
N CYS A 267 8.09 -8.39 4.87
CA CYS A 267 9.12 -7.73 4.07
C CYS A 267 8.67 -6.37 3.55
N LEU A 268 7.39 -6.05 3.64
CA LEU A 268 6.81 -4.91 2.96
C LEU A 268 5.95 -4.00 3.86
N PRO A 269 6.04 -2.67 3.65
CA PRO A 269 6.94 -2.00 2.71
C PRO A 269 8.41 -2.10 3.15
N LEU A 270 9.35 -1.98 2.20
CA LEU A 270 10.77 -2.31 2.43
C LEU A 270 11.38 -1.58 3.64
N ASP A 271 11.03 -0.31 3.82
CA ASP A 271 11.49 0.53 4.94
C ASP A 271 10.86 0.17 6.30
N TYR A 272 9.88 -0.74 6.29
CA TYR A 272 9.09 -1.17 7.44
C TYR A 272 8.98 -2.71 7.53
N ALA A 273 9.97 -3.42 6.98
CA ALA A 273 10.08 -4.87 7.14
C ALA A 273 10.18 -5.23 8.64
N TRP A 274 9.72 -6.43 8.99
CA TRP A 274 9.73 -6.89 10.37
C TRP A 274 11.14 -6.90 10.96
N THR A 275 11.25 -6.54 12.24
CA THR A 275 12.51 -6.54 12.98
C THR A 275 13.21 -7.89 12.83
N GLY A 276 14.48 -7.83 12.43
CA GLY A 276 15.33 -8.99 12.24
C GLY A 276 15.10 -9.77 10.95
N ILE A 277 14.21 -9.33 10.06
CA ILE A 277 14.00 -9.94 8.76
C ILE A 277 14.73 -9.13 7.69
N THR A 278 15.47 -9.80 6.80
CA THR A 278 15.91 -9.23 5.53
C THR A 278 15.33 -10.03 4.39
N CYS A 279 14.94 -9.34 3.31
CA CYS A 279 14.24 -9.94 2.19
C CYS A 279 14.94 -9.68 0.86
N SER A 280 14.67 -10.52 -0.13
CA SER A 280 15.15 -10.35 -1.49
C SER A 280 14.42 -9.21 -2.20
N GLU A 281 15.09 -8.59 -3.17
CA GLU A 281 14.44 -7.64 -4.09
C GLU A 281 13.61 -8.36 -5.17
N GLY A 282 12.78 -7.61 -5.88
CA GLY A 282 11.98 -8.07 -7.03
C GLY A 282 10.51 -8.35 -6.72
N GLU A 283 9.74 -8.76 -7.73
CA GLU A 283 8.28 -8.92 -7.62
C GLU A 283 7.83 -10.05 -6.68
N ARG A 284 8.67 -11.07 -6.51
CA ARG A 284 8.41 -12.22 -5.64
C ARG A 284 9.40 -12.25 -4.48
N ILE A 285 9.10 -11.45 -3.47
CA ILE A 285 9.95 -11.23 -2.31
C ILE A 285 10.01 -12.50 -1.45
N ARG A 286 11.23 -12.90 -1.07
CA ARG A 286 11.53 -14.04 -0.20
C ARG A 286 12.30 -13.58 1.04
N VAL A 287 12.12 -14.27 2.15
CA VAL A 287 12.92 -14.04 3.35
C VAL A 287 14.29 -14.70 3.18
N ILE A 288 15.36 -13.92 3.25
CA ILE A 288 16.74 -14.38 3.02
C ILE A 288 17.55 -14.49 4.30
N THR A 289 17.24 -13.70 5.32
CA THR A 289 17.88 -13.81 6.63
C THR A 289 16.89 -13.59 7.76
N LEU A 290 17.19 -14.20 8.90
CA LEU A 290 16.51 -14.00 10.17
C LEU A 290 17.55 -13.74 11.26
N ASN A 291 17.62 -12.52 11.79
CA ASN A 291 18.51 -12.14 12.88
C ASN A 291 17.72 -11.53 14.05
N LEU A 292 17.55 -12.32 15.10
CA LEU A 292 16.92 -11.93 16.35
C LEU A 292 17.87 -12.13 17.54
N THR A 293 19.16 -11.94 17.32
CA THR A 293 20.19 -12.13 18.35
C THR A 293 19.95 -11.16 19.51
N SER A 294 20.07 -11.63 20.76
CA SER A 294 19.97 -10.78 21.96
C SER A 294 18.64 -10.04 22.13
N MET A 295 17.53 -10.60 21.64
CA MET A 295 16.20 -9.98 21.76
C MET A 295 15.41 -10.44 23.00
N GLY A 296 16.01 -11.27 23.85
CA GLY A 296 15.34 -11.80 25.04
C GLY A 296 14.15 -12.71 24.74
N LEU A 297 14.17 -13.37 23.57
CA LEU A 297 13.05 -14.18 23.10
C LEU A 297 12.86 -15.44 23.95
N LEU A 298 11.61 -15.71 24.30
CA LEU A 298 11.11 -16.89 25.00
C LEU A 298 10.25 -17.72 24.05
N GLY A 299 10.18 -19.04 24.29
CA GLY A 299 9.37 -19.95 23.50
C GLY A 299 10.21 -21.02 22.81
N SER A 300 9.90 -21.32 21.55
CA SER A 300 10.57 -22.39 20.80
C SER A 300 10.69 -22.10 19.30
N LEU A 301 11.67 -22.72 18.65
CA LEU A 301 11.83 -22.65 17.20
C LEU A 301 10.82 -23.58 16.50
N SER A 302 9.93 -23.00 15.70
CA SER A 302 8.92 -23.76 14.95
C SER A 302 9.56 -24.54 13.80
N SER A 303 9.14 -25.80 13.59
CA SER A 303 9.55 -26.58 12.42
C SER A 303 9.14 -25.95 11.09
N SER A 304 8.16 -25.04 11.09
CA SER A 304 7.77 -24.28 9.91
C SER A 304 8.89 -23.38 9.38
N ILE A 305 9.93 -23.08 10.16
CA ILE A 305 11.10 -22.32 9.69
C ILE A 305 11.79 -23.00 8.50
N ALA A 306 11.71 -24.33 8.41
CA ALA A 306 12.22 -25.13 7.30
C ALA A 306 11.52 -24.83 5.95
N ASN A 307 10.37 -24.13 5.97
CA ASN A 307 9.68 -23.70 4.76
C ASN A 307 10.27 -22.42 4.14
N LEU A 308 11.15 -21.70 4.85
CA LEU A 308 11.83 -20.49 4.39
C LEU A 308 13.03 -20.85 3.51
N THR A 309 12.78 -21.52 2.39
CA THR A 309 13.82 -22.17 1.56
C THR A 309 14.83 -21.21 0.92
N ALA A 310 14.62 -19.90 1.03
CA ALA A 310 15.53 -18.86 0.55
C ALA A 310 16.53 -18.39 1.62
N LEU A 311 16.39 -18.85 2.88
CA LEU A 311 17.28 -18.45 3.96
C LEU A 311 18.73 -18.84 3.68
N SER A 312 19.62 -17.87 3.82
CA SER A 312 21.07 -18.05 3.84
C SER A 312 21.64 -17.96 5.26
N GLY A 313 20.95 -17.31 6.19
CA GLY A 313 21.41 -17.18 7.57
C GLY A 313 20.31 -17.06 8.61
N ILE A 314 20.50 -17.76 9.73
CA ILE A 314 19.65 -17.72 10.92
C ILE A 314 20.53 -17.40 12.13
N TRP A 315 20.24 -16.28 12.80
CA TRP A 315 20.88 -15.85 14.03
C TRP A 315 19.83 -15.67 15.12
N LEU A 316 19.81 -16.61 16.06
CA LEU A 316 18.91 -16.61 17.22
C LEU A 316 19.70 -16.69 18.54
N GLY A 317 21.01 -16.43 18.49
CA GLY A 317 21.91 -16.53 19.62
C GLY A 317 21.54 -15.57 20.77
N ASN A 318 21.97 -15.92 21.99
CA ASN A 318 21.76 -15.11 23.20
C ASN A 318 20.28 -14.78 23.45
N ASN A 319 19.44 -15.80 23.50
CA ASN A 319 18.02 -15.71 23.82
C ASN A 319 17.66 -16.75 24.90
N SER A 320 16.37 -16.93 25.17
CA SER A 320 15.84 -17.96 26.07
C SER A 320 14.91 -18.92 25.32
N LEU A 321 15.24 -19.22 24.05
CA LEU A 321 14.50 -20.19 23.25
C LEU A 321 14.79 -21.61 23.73
N SER A 322 13.77 -22.45 23.73
CA SER A 322 13.79 -23.80 24.28
C SER A 322 13.18 -24.82 23.32
N GLY A 323 13.22 -26.10 23.69
CA GLY A 323 12.72 -27.21 22.88
C GLY A 323 13.78 -27.80 21.96
N VAL A 324 13.36 -28.67 21.06
CA VAL A 324 14.26 -29.36 20.12
C VAL A 324 14.57 -28.51 18.90
N ILE A 325 15.78 -28.67 18.34
CA ILE A 325 16.12 -28.10 17.03
C ILE A 325 15.33 -28.89 15.96
N PRO A 326 14.46 -28.25 15.16
CA PRO A 326 13.71 -28.95 14.13
C PRO A 326 14.61 -29.38 12.96
N ASP A 327 14.11 -30.27 12.12
CA ASP A 327 14.80 -30.59 10.86
C ASP A 327 14.80 -29.37 9.93
N LEU A 328 16.00 -28.91 9.55
CA LEU A 328 16.24 -27.77 8.66
C LEU A 328 16.82 -28.20 7.30
N SER A 329 16.84 -29.50 6.99
CA SER A 329 17.49 -30.06 5.81
C SER A 329 16.95 -29.53 4.48
N SER A 330 15.73 -28.98 4.45
CA SER A 330 15.13 -28.31 3.29
C SER A 330 15.77 -26.94 2.97
N LEU A 331 16.47 -26.33 3.91
CA LEU A 331 17.11 -25.01 3.76
C LEU A 331 18.44 -25.14 3.00
N LYS A 332 18.38 -25.56 1.73
CA LYS A 332 19.57 -25.87 0.91
C LYS A 332 20.50 -24.67 0.66
N LEU A 333 20.03 -23.45 0.91
CA LEU A 333 20.82 -22.22 0.78
C LEU A 333 21.44 -21.77 2.11
N LEU A 334 21.14 -22.43 3.23
CA LEU A 334 21.59 -22.00 4.55
C LEU A 334 23.11 -22.17 4.69
N GLU A 335 23.78 -21.07 5.00
CA GLU A 335 25.22 -20.98 5.24
C GLU A 335 25.54 -20.83 6.73
N ILE A 336 24.68 -20.10 7.46
CA ILE A 336 24.93 -19.74 8.86
C ILE A 336 23.73 -20.15 9.72
N LEU A 337 23.98 -20.97 10.75
CA LEU A 337 23.01 -21.29 11.79
C LEU A 337 23.63 -21.05 13.17
N ARG A 338 23.17 -19.98 13.83
CA ARG A 338 23.63 -19.55 15.15
C ARG A 338 22.50 -19.62 16.16
N LEU A 339 22.59 -20.60 17.06
CA LEU A 339 21.61 -20.90 18.11
C LEU A 339 22.26 -20.92 19.50
N GLU A 340 23.49 -20.40 19.63
CA GLU A 340 24.25 -20.36 20.87
C GLU A 340 23.53 -19.61 22.00
N ASP A 341 23.90 -19.90 23.25
CA ASP A 341 23.42 -19.18 24.43
C ASP A 341 21.88 -19.15 24.48
N ASN A 342 21.29 -20.34 24.48
CA ASN A 342 19.84 -20.57 24.54
C ASN A 342 19.55 -21.78 25.46
N GLN A 343 18.33 -22.31 25.43
CA GLN A 343 17.87 -23.44 26.23
C GLN A 343 17.41 -24.62 25.36
N PHE A 344 17.93 -24.75 24.13
CA PHE A 344 17.61 -25.87 23.23
C PHE A 344 18.03 -27.20 23.85
N ASN A 345 17.25 -28.25 23.63
CA ASN A 345 17.45 -29.58 24.20
C ASN A 345 17.24 -30.69 23.17
N GLY A 346 17.45 -31.94 23.59
CA GLY A 346 17.43 -33.10 22.69
C GLY A 346 18.70 -33.20 21.86
N ASP A 347 18.66 -34.05 20.83
CA ASP A 347 19.83 -34.34 19.99
C ASP A 347 19.99 -33.32 18.86
N ILE A 348 21.22 -33.19 18.33
CA ILE A 348 21.46 -32.42 17.10
C ILE A 348 20.88 -33.22 15.91
N PRO A 349 19.97 -32.66 15.09
CA PRO A 349 19.47 -33.37 13.92
C PRO A 349 20.60 -33.70 12.94
N SER A 350 20.79 -34.99 12.64
CA SER A 350 21.82 -35.44 11.70
C SER A 350 21.65 -34.88 10.29
N SER A 351 20.42 -34.51 9.95
CA SER A 351 20.01 -33.90 8.68
C SER A 351 20.59 -32.49 8.46
N LEU A 352 21.12 -31.83 9.50
CA LEU A 352 21.91 -30.60 9.33
C LEU A 352 23.18 -30.83 8.51
N GLY A 353 23.74 -32.05 8.53
CA GLY A 353 24.86 -32.43 7.69
C GLY A 353 24.52 -32.45 6.19
N ASP A 354 23.25 -32.64 5.84
CA ASP A 354 22.77 -32.68 4.44
C ASP A 354 22.63 -31.29 3.81
N ILE A 355 22.85 -30.22 4.59
CA ILE A 355 22.84 -28.85 4.11
C ILE A 355 24.20 -28.55 3.49
N GLY A 356 24.28 -28.72 2.16
CA GLY A 356 25.54 -28.60 1.41
C GLY A 356 26.30 -27.31 1.68
N ARG A 357 25.61 -26.17 1.83
CA ARG A 357 26.20 -24.84 1.99
C ARG A 357 26.52 -24.43 3.42
N LEU A 358 26.16 -25.23 4.42
CA LEU A 358 26.35 -24.86 5.83
C LEU A 358 27.84 -24.72 6.15
N ARG A 359 28.24 -23.55 6.64
CA ARG A 359 29.63 -23.17 6.97
C ARG A 359 29.80 -22.82 8.44
N GLU A 360 28.75 -22.30 9.08
CA GLU A 360 28.77 -22.00 10.51
C GLU A 360 27.60 -22.68 11.20
N LEU A 361 27.92 -23.47 12.24
CA LEU A 361 26.94 -24.10 13.12
C LEU A 361 27.33 -23.88 14.58
N PHE A 362 26.73 -22.86 15.20
CA PHE A 362 27.01 -22.49 16.59
C PHE A 362 25.86 -22.92 17.48
N LEU A 363 26.16 -23.83 18.40
CA LEU A 363 25.21 -24.49 19.29
C LEU A 363 25.70 -24.45 20.75
N GLN A 364 26.82 -23.78 21.04
CA GLN A 364 27.40 -23.75 22.38
C GLN A 364 26.43 -23.19 23.41
N ASN A 365 26.62 -23.57 24.68
CA ASN A 365 25.85 -23.08 25.82
C ASN A 365 24.33 -23.28 25.64
N ASN A 366 23.94 -24.52 25.38
CA ASN A 366 22.55 -24.98 25.35
C ASN A 366 22.39 -26.20 26.29
N ASN A 367 21.23 -26.86 26.25
CA ASN A 367 20.95 -28.10 26.99
C ASN A 367 20.84 -29.32 26.07
N LEU A 368 21.60 -29.32 24.95
CA LEU A 368 21.60 -30.42 23.98
C LEU A 368 22.24 -31.68 24.56
N THR A 369 21.72 -32.83 24.14
CA THR A 369 22.10 -34.18 24.61
C THR A 369 22.50 -35.07 23.43
N GLY A 370 22.74 -36.36 23.70
CA GLY A 370 23.07 -37.33 22.67
C GLY A 370 24.52 -37.24 22.20
N ARG A 371 24.76 -37.56 20.93
CA ARG A 371 26.09 -37.49 20.29
C ARG A 371 26.05 -36.49 19.14
N ILE A 372 27.19 -35.89 18.82
CA ILE A 372 27.33 -35.05 17.63
C ILE A 372 27.30 -35.97 16.38
N PRO A 373 26.39 -35.75 15.41
CA PRO A 373 26.30 -36.56 14.21
C PRO A 373 27.58 -36.59 13.37
N ASP A 374 27.96 -37.77 12.87
CA ASP A 374 29.14 -37.96 12.00
C ASP A 374 29.05 -37.13 10.70
N SER A 375 27.82 -36.87 10.23
CA SER A 375 27.53 -36.02 9.07
C SER A 375 27.99 -34.58 9.24
N LEU A 376 28.18 -34.11 10.48
CA LEU A 376 28.70 -32.77 10.79
C LEU A 376 30.22 -32.78 11.01
N PHE A 377 30.78 -33.80 11.66
CA PHE A 377 32.24 -33.93 11.83
C PHE A 377 32.98 -34.06 10.50
N GLY A 378 32.41 -34.81 9.56
CA GLY A 378 33.01 -35.03 8.25
C GLY A 378 32.81 -33.88 7.25
N LYS A 379 32.14 -32.78 7.64
CA LYS A 379 31.75 -31.72 6.70
C LYS A 379 32.91 -30.74 6.47
N PRO A 380 33.47 -30.67 5.24
CA PRO A 380 34.62 -29.80 4.97
C PRO A 380 34.26 -28.32 5.13
N GLY A 381 35.08 -27.57 5.87
CA GLY A 381 34.93 -26.12 6.03
C GLY A 381 33.80 -25.67 6.96
N LEU A 382 33.22 -26.58 7.75
CA LEU A 382 32.24 -26.24 8.78
C LEU A 382 32.94 -25.77 10.07
N ASP A 383 32.67 -24.54 10.52
CA ASP A 383 32.96 -24.08 11.88
C ASP A 383 31.82 -24.56 12.81
N LEU A 384 32.09 -25.63 13.55
CA LEU A 384 31.16 -26.27 14.48
C LEU A 384 31.55 -25.93 15.92
N ARG A 385 30.62 -25.33 16.68
CA ARG A 385 30.80 -25.00 18.09
C ARG A 385 29.69 -25.60 18.95
N THR A 386 30.04 -26.48 19.88
CA THR A 386 29.09 -27.28 20.66
C THR A 386 29.39 -27.33 22.16
N PHE A 387 30.41 -26.62 22.64
CA PHE A 387 30.80 -26.64 24.06
C PHE A 387 29.69 -26.11 24.98
N GLY A 388 29.72 -26.46 26.27
CA GLY A 388 28.70 -26.02 27.23
C GLY A 388 27.34 -26.74 27.13
N ASN A 389 27.25 -27.81 26.35
CA ASN A 389 26.09 -28.72 26.28
C ASN A 389 26.30 -29.99 27.12
N ARG A 390 25.28 -30.86 27.18
CA ARG A 390 25.26 -32.12 27.95
C ARG A 390 25.39 -33.36 27.06
N PHE A 391 26.27 -33.31 26.07
CA PHE A 391 26.51 -34.46 25.20
C PHE A 391 27.05 -35.66 25.99
N LEU A 392 26.65 -36.87 25.58
CA LEU A 392 27.18 -38.10 26.13
C LEU A 392 28.65 -38.21 25.71
N SER A 393 29.55 -38.25 26.70
CA SER A 393 30.93 -38.70 26.51
C SER A 393 30.95 -40.06 25.78
N PRO A 394 31.92 -40.30 24.87
CA PRO A 394 33.33 -40.00 25.12
C PRO A 394 34.08 -39.29 23.97
N ALA A 395 35.22 -38.68 24.29
CA ALA A 395 36.44 -38.91 23.51
C ALA A 395 37.31 -39.88 24.35
N PRO A 396 38.13 -40.81 23.82
CA PRO A 396 38.58 -40.98 22.43
C PRO A 396 38.43 -42.43 21.87
N SER A 397 38.64 -42.57 20.55
CA SER A 397 39.68 -43.44 19.97
C SER A 397 39.99 -43.00 18.56
#